data_AF-A0A848GKX4-F1
#
_entry.id   AF-A0A848GKX4-F1
#
_cell.length_a   1.000
_cell.length_b   1.000
_cell.length_c   1.000
_cell.angle_alpha   90.00
_cell.angle_beta   90.00
_cell.angle_gamma   90.00
#
_symmetry.space_group_name_H-M   'P 1'
#
loop_
_entity.id
_entity.type
_entity.pdbx_description
1 polymer ?
#
loop_
_entity_poly.entity_id
_entity_poly.type
_entity_poly.pdbx_seq_one_letter_code
_entity_poly.pdbx_strand_id
1 'polypeptide(L)'
;MSNPKKHHYIPKSYLRNFSERRNDVDWVDTLLNRQGGEIKQLSTTNLCHQKNLYTFPPGKVNDPYALEKYYSEHVDGIYPHVYSMLINPDMSSFSREEKRKILYTILSLYFRTPGFLNRNTRVIDEAFDAIGRSTSNSQEMISVDWGNGPVRFKLENLELVREEQKLILKELFLVGHLEDLQRFVDHKMACGIAIITVPNEVPLITCDNPVCIINPQGEHNPENIFDMENIIELAIDPRTYVVIMPNTISDGSKDYLQRTKRDKYFAAGTNRTTENARQQYMIAYPGDLQKHLNSQTSYNADTPENWRQVNNTRKMATDSLELLTLIERIGTIYHKKVADKVKEIQALGLVNDDPTMKALIESLKEKGLL
;
A
#
# COMPACT_ATOMS: atom_id res chain seq x y z
N MET A 1 -22.30 15.33 -21.27
CA MET A 1 -21.30 14.59 -20.48
C MET A 1 -21.84 13.19 -20.26
N SER A 2 -21.05 12.14 -20.50
CA SER A 2 -21.52 10.76 -20.31
C SER A 2 -21.67 10.48 -18.82
N ASN A 3 -22.85 10.03 -18.37
CA ASN A 3 -23.07 9.56 -17.01
C ASN A 3 -22.26 8.27 -16.80
N PRO A 4 -21.13 8.30 -16.07
CA PRO A 4 -20.30 7.12 -15.92
C PRO A 4 -21.09 6.08 -15.11
N LYS A 5 -21.21 4.87 -15.65
CA LYS A 5 -21.88 3.75 -14.96
C LYS A 5 -20.88 2.83 -14.25
N LYS A 6 -19.59 2.95 -14.55
CA LYS A 6 -18.50 2.10 -14.05
C LYS A 6 -17.44 3.01 -13.43
N HIS A 7 -17.38 3.05 -12.11
CA HIS A 7 -16.42 3.88 -11.39
C HIS A 7 -15.21 3.01 -11.06
N HIS A 8 -14.04 3.44 -11.50
CA HIS A 8 -12.80 2.73 -11.24
C HIS A 8 -12.32 3.05 -9.82
N TYR A 9 -12.19 2.03 -9.00
CA TYR A 9 -11.62 2.17 -7.66
C TYR A 9 -10.08 2.14 -7.69
N ILE A 10 -9.49 1.41 -8.64
CA ILE A 10 -8.07 1.60 -9.03
C ILE A 10 -8.03 2.35 -10.36
N PRO A 11 -7.37 3.52 -10.45
CA PRO A 11 -7.29 4.33 -11.65
C PRO A 11 -6.68 3.59 -12.84
N LYS A 12 -7.23 3.82 -14.03
CA LYS A 12 -6.62 3.33 -15.28
C LYS A 12 -5.23 3.93 -15.52
N SER A 13 -5.00 5.18 -15.08
CA SER A 13 -3.70 5.84 -15.18
C SER A 13 -2.63 5.12 -14.34
N TYR A 14 -3.00 4.54 -13.20
CA TYR A 14 -2.14 3.65 -12.41
C TYR A 14 -1.92 2.31 -13.12
N LEU A 15 -3.01 1.62 -13.50
CA LEU A 15 -2.93 0.28 -14.12
C LEU A 15 -2.17 0.27 -15.45
N ARG A 16 -2.16 1.38 -16.19
CA ARG A 16 -1.43 1.50 -17.45
C ARG A 16 0.06 1.21 -17.30
N ASN A 17 0.64 1.54 -16.15
CA ASN A 17 2.05 1.29 -15.87
C ASN A 17 2.39 -0.21 -15.76
N PHE A 18 1.39 -1.06 -15.58
CA PHE A 18 1.50 -2.51 -15.56
C PHE A 18 0.90 -3.14 -16.82
N SER A 19 0.76 -2.39 -17.91
CA SER A 19 0.02 -2.85 -19.10
C SER A 19 0.86 -2.82 -20.37
N GLU A 20 0.48 -3.69 -21.31
CA GLU A 20 0.93 -3.64 -22.69
C GLU A 20 -0.15 -2.96 -23.56
N ARG A 21 0.23 -1.93 -24.31
CA ARG A 21 -0.65 -1.23 -25.25
C ARG A 21 -0.77 -2.04 -26.54
N ARG A 22 -1.99 -2.50 -26.88
CA ARG A 22 -2.29 -3.22 -28.14
C ARG A 22 -3.60 -2.69 -28.74
N ASN A 23 -3.59 -2.28 -30.00
CA ASN A 23 -4.76 -1.75 -30.72
C ASN A 23 -5.51 -0.67 -29.91
N ASP A 24 -4.78 0.28 -29.35
CA ASP A 24 -5.33 1.33 -28.49
C ASP A 24 -6.06 0.87 -27.20
N VAL A 25 -5.75 -0.33 -26.74
CA VAL A 25 -6.24 -0.88 -25.48
C VAL A 25 -5.06 -1.27 -24.60
N ASP A 26 -5.13 -0.91 -23.32
CA ASP A 26 -4.14 -1.28 -22.30
C ASP A 26 -4.54 -2.64 -21.72
N TRP A 27 -3.67 -3.65 -21.87
CA TRP A 27 -3.91 -5.03 -21.43
C TRP A 27 -2.97 -5.43 -20.30
N VAL A 28 -3.52 -6.12 -19.30
CA VAL A 28 -2.78 -6.62 -18.14
C VAL A 28 -3.05 -8.11 -17.96
N ASP A 29 -2.09 -8.84 -17.42
CA ASP A 29 -2.32 -10.18 -16.91
C ASP A 29 -3.06 -10.08 -15.57
N THR A 30 -4.03 -10.95 -15.37
CA THR A 30 -4.83 -11.02 -14.14
C THR A 30 -4.97 -12.45 -13.65
N LEU A 31 -5.00 -12.61 -12.32
CA LEU A 31 -5.30 -13.89 -11.69
C LEU A 31 -6.34 -13.70 -10.58
N LEU A 32 -7.53 -14.27 -10.78
CA LEU A 32 -8.67 -14.19 -9.87
C LEU A 32 -8.59 -15.30 -8.81
N ASN A 33 -8.51 -14.88 -7.54
CA ASN A 33 -8.56 -15.61 -6.26
C ASN A 33 -8.00 -17.05 -6.09
N ARG A 34 -7.64 -17.34 -4.84
CA ARG A 34 -6.79 -18.45 -4.37
C ARG A 34 -7.41 -19.84 -4.52
N GLN A 35 -7.19 -20.50 -5.67
CA GLN A 35 -7.00 -21.95 -5.89
C GLN A 35 -7.26 -22.28 -7.36
N GLY A 36 -6.19 -22.52 -8.13
CA GLY A 36 -6.31 -23.01 -9.52
C GLY A 36 -6.86 -22.02 -10.54
N GLY A 37 -6.87 -20.72 -10.26
CA GLY A 37 -7.21 -19.71 -11.26
C GLY A 37 -6.23 -19.72 -12.43
N GLU A 38 -6.75 -19.48 -13.63
CA GLU A 38 -5.92 -19.28 -14.82
C GLU A 38 -5.52 -17.82 -14.96
N ILE A 39 -4.29 -17.56 -15.42
CA ILE A 39 -3.89 -16.22 -15.83
C ILE A 39 -4.71 -15.83 -17.06
N LYS A 40 -5.40 -14.70 -16.98
CA LYS A 40 -6.21 -14.14 -18.08
C LYS A 40 -5.79 -12.73 -18.38
N GLN A 41 -5.79 -12.36 -19.66
CA GLN A 41 -5.57 -10.98 -20.05
C GLN A 41 -6.89 -10.21 -20.06
N LEU A 42 -6.91 -9.11 -19.31
CA LEU A 42 -8.05 -8.21 -19.24
C LEU A 42 -7.61 -6.80 -19.63
N SER A 43 -8.53 -6.04 -20.21
CA SER A 43 -8.30 -4.61 -20.42
C SER A 43 -8.39 -3.86 -19.10
N THR A 44 -7.54 -2.86 -18.89
CA THR A 44 -7.64 -1.95 -17.74
C THR A 44 -8.99 -1.24 -17.65
N THR A 45 -9.74 -1.13 -18.76
CA THR A 45 -11.11 -0.57 -18.79
C THR A 45 -12.17 -1.49 -18.18
N ASN A 46 -11.92 -2.80 -18.15
CA ASN A 46 -12.83 -3.80 -17.62
C ASN A 46 -12.35 -4.36 -16.26
N LEU A 47 -11.37 -3.72 -15.63
CA LEU A 47 -10.79 -4.14 -14.36
C LEU A 47 -11.04 -3.07 -13.27
N CYS A 48 -11.04 -3.51 -12.01
CA CYS A 48 -11.12 -2.64 -10.83
C CYS A 48 -12.21 -1.56 -10.87
N HIS A 49 -13.43 -1.92 -11.29
CA HIS A 49 -14.56 -1.00 -11.34
C HIS A 49 -15.79 -1.55 -10.64
N GLN A 50 -16.60 -0.65 -10.09
CA GLN A 50 -17.90 -0.95 -9.49
C GLN A 50 -18.95 0.07 -9.97
N LYS A 51 -20.21 -0.36 -10.08
CA LYS A 51 -21.30 0.53 -10.46
C LYS A 51 -21.69 1.42 -9.28
N ASN A 52 -21.87 2.72 -9.54
CA ASN A 52 -22.39 3.70 -8.58
C ASN A 52 -21.63 3.75 -7.25
N LEU A 53 -20.30 3.54 -7.31
CA LEU A 53 -19.44 3.51 -6.13
C LEU A 53 -19.41 4.87 -5.41
N TYR A 54 -19.28 5.93 -6.21
CA TYR A 54 -19.14 7.32 -5.78
C TYR A 54 -20.39 8.16 -6.09
N THR A 55 -21.52 7.51 -6.41
CA THR A 55 -22.74 8.22 -6.77
C THR A 55 -23.52 8.57 -5.50
N PHE A 56 -23.77 9.85 -5.29
CA PHE A 56 -24.62 10.32 -4.20
C PHE A 56 -26.10 9.98 -4.45
N PRO A 57 -26.88 9.71 -3.38
CA PRO A 57 -28.31 9.57 -3.49
C PRO A 57 -28.99 10.84 -4.07
N PRO A 58 -30.10 10.70 -4.81
CA PRO A 58 -30.83 11.85 -5.33
C PRO A 58 -31.21 12.87 -4.25
N GLY A 59 -31.09 14.16 -4.56
CA GLY A 59 -31.49 15.25 -3.66
C GLY A 59 -30.52 15.57 -2.53
N LYS A 60 -29.42 14.82 -2.37
CA LYS A 60 -28.40 15.07 -1.33
C LYS A 60 -27.37 16.13 -1.72
N VAL A 61 -27.00 16.15 -3.00
CA VAL A 61 -26.04 17.11 -3.57
C VAL A 61 -26.51 17.57 -4.95
N ASN A 62 -26.04 18.74 -5.38
CA ASN A 62 -26.39 19.30 -6.69
C ASN A 62 -25.94 18.43 -7.86
N ASP A 63 -24.79 17.75 -7.71
CA ASP A 63 -24.23 16.85 -8.72
C ASP A 63 -23.98 15.46 -8.12
N PRO A 64 -24.79 14.45 -8.48
CA PRO A 64 -24.63 13.08 -7.99
C PRO A 64 -23.26 12.45 -8.30
N TYR A 65 -22.51 13.00 -9.27
CA TYR A 65 -21.20 12.51 -9.71
C TYR A 65 -20.04 13.39 -9.21
N ALA A 66 -20.28 14.32 -8.30
CA ALA A 66 -19.27 15.28 -7.84
C ALA A 66 -17.97 14.61 -7.37
N LEU A 67 -18.06 13.52 -6.59
CA LEU A 67 -16.89 12.82 -6.08
C LEU A 67 -16.11 12.09 -7.18
N GLU A 68 -16.80 11.51 -8.17
CA GLU A 68 -16.15 10.89 -9.31
C GLU A 68 -15.42 11.91 -10.18
N LYS A 69 -16.06 13.05 -10.45
CA LYS A 69 -15.42 14.16 -11.20
C LYS A 69 -14.18 14.67 -10.46
N TYR A 70 -14.29 14.84 -9.15
CA TYR A 70 -13.17 15.24 -8.32
C TYR A 70 -11.98 14.28 -8.48
N TYR A 71 -12.21 12.96 -8.39
CA TYR A 71 -11.16 11.97 -8.60
C TYR A 71 -10.56 12.00 -10.00
N SER A 72 -11.41 12.12 -11.02
CA SER A 72 -10.96 12.21 -12.40
C SER A 72 -10.01 13.40 -12.62
N GLU A 73 -10.34 14.56 -12.05
CA GLU A 73 -9.61 15.82 -12.25
C GLU A 73 -8.37 15.93 -11.35
N HIS A 74 -8.51 15.58 -10.06
CA HIS A 74 -7.51 15.90 -9.03
C HIS A 74 -6.63 14.70 -8.63
N VAL A 75 -6.93 13.50 -9.13
CA VAL A 75 -6.13 12.30 -8.87
C VAL A 75 -5.75 11.62 -10.16
N ASP A 76 -6.73 11.16 -10.94
CA ASP A 76 -6.47 10.30 -12.10
C ASP A 76 -5.75 11.08 -13.21
N GLY A 77 -6.13 12.34 -13.44
CA GLY A 77 -5.46 13.25 -14.37
C GLY A 77 -4.08 13.71 -13.91
N ILE A 78 -3.81 13.72 -12.59
CA ILE A 78 -2.52 14.12 -12.01
C ILE A 78 -1.53 12.96 -11.95
N TYR A 79 -2.03 11.72 -11.86
CA TYR A 79 -1.21 10.52 -11.70
C TYR A 79 -0.05 10.40 -12.69
N PRO A 80 -0.20 10.66 -14.01
CA PRO A 80 0.92 10.58 -14.95
C PRO A 80 2.10 11.51 -14.61
N HIS A 81 1.80 12.70 -14.08
CA HIS A 81 2.83 13.64 -13.63
C HIS A 81 3.52 13.15 -12.35
N VAL A 82 2.74 12.67 -11.37
CA VAL A 82 3.30 12.07 -10.15
C VAL A 82 4.18 10.87 -10.50
N TYR A 83 3.74 10.00 -11.40
CA TYR A 83 4.53 8.87 -11.86
C TYR A 83 5.86 9.31 -12.47
N SER A 84 5.84 10.29 -13.40
CA SER A 84 7.07 10.76 -14.06
C SER A 84 8.08 11.35 -13.07
N MET A 85 7.60 12.03 -12.02
CA MET A 85 8.44 12.52 -10.93
C MET A 85 9.12 11.37 -10.17
N LEU A 86 8.34 10.35 -9.78
CA LEU A 86 8.84 9.23 -8.97
C LEU A 86 9.89 8.40 -9.74
N ILE A 87 9.71 8.19 -11.04
CA ILE A 87 10.66 7.42 -11.87
C ILE A 87 11.86 8.23 -12.37
N ASN A 88 11.85 9.57 -12.27
CA ASN A 88 12.95 10.41 -12.76
C ASN A 88 14.22 10.22 -11.89
N PRO A 89 15.30 9.60 -12.41
CA PRO A 89 16.48 9.29 -11.61
C PRO A 89 17.21 10.53 -11.08
N ASP A 90 17.05 11.68 -11.74
CA ASP A 90 17.73 12.93 -11.39
C ASP A 90 17.01 13.70 -10.28
N MET A 91 15.76 13.33 -9.98
CA MET A 91 14.99 13.95 -8.91
C MET A 91 15.43 13.39 -7.55
N SER A 92 15.98 14.27 -6.71
CA SER A 92 16.50 13.95 -5.37
C SER A 92 15.74 14.65 -4.23
N SER A 93 14.90 15.61 -4.55
CA SER A 93 14.06 16.35 -3.59
C SER A 93 12.78 16.83 -4.26
N PHE A 94 11.79 17.19 -3.45
CA PHE A 94 10.54 17.79 -3.88
C PHE A 94 10.21 19.01 -3.03
N SER A 95 9.51 19.98 -3.61
CA SER A 95 8.83 21.01 -2.86
C SER A 95 7.69 20.43 -2.02
N ARG A 96 7.22 21.20 -1.04
CA ARG A 96 6.07 20.82 -0.20
C ARG A 96 4.80 20.54 -1.02
N GLU A 97 4.57 21.27 -2.10
CA GLU A 97 3.42 21.05 -2.99
C GLU A 97 3.54 19.76 -3.78
N GLU A 98 4.72 19.50 -4.34
CA GLU A 98 5.01 18.25 -5.05
C GLU A 98 4.86 17.03 -4.13
N LYS A 99 5.38 17.12 -2.89
CA LYS A 99 5.16 16.09 -1.88
C LYS A 99 3.68 15.83 -1.63
N ARG A 100 2.92 16.90 -1.40
CA ARG A 100 1.48 16.81 -1.16
C ARG A 100 0.78 16.16 -2.34
N LYS A 101 1.12 16.52 -3.58
CA LYS A 101 0.58 15.88 -4.79
C LYS A 101 0.92 14.39 -4.84
N ILE A 102 2.18 14.01 -4.61
CA ILE A 102 2.61 12.61 -4.56
C ILE A 102 1.80 11.83 -3.51
N LEU A 103 1.78 12.30 -2.26
CA LEU A 103 1.07 11.65 -1.16
C LEU A 103 -0.43 11.57 -1.44
N TYR A 104 -1.05 12.65 -1.89
CA TYR A 104 -2.47 12.68 -2.21
C TYR A 104 -2.83 11.66 -3.29
N THR A 105 -2.06 11.62 -4.37
CA THR A 105 -2.28 10.68 -5.47
C THR A 105 -2.06 9.23 -5.02
N ILE A 106 -0.94 8.91 -4.37
CA ILE A 106 -0.60 7.55 -3.96
C ILE A 106 -1.55 7.03 -2.88
N LEU A 107 -1.81 7.83 -1.84
CA LEU A 107 -2.64 7.41 -0.71
C LEU A 107 -4.13 7.32 -1.10
N SER A 108 -4.57 8.07 -2.12
CA SER A 108 -5.94 7.91 -2.65
C SER A 108 -6.22 6.48 -3.14
N LEU A 109 -5.20 5.74 -3.58
CA LEU A 109 -5.35 4.35 -4.04
C LEU A 109 -5.82 3.43 -2.92
N TYR A 110 -5.50 3.73 -1.66
CA TYR A 110 -5.98 2.97 -0.50
C TYR A 110 -7.45 3.25 -0.22
N PHE A 111 -7.80 4.54 -0.08
CA PHE A 111 -9.13 5.00 0.31
C PHE A 111 -10.22 4.61 -0.69
N ARG A 112 -9.87 4.45 -1.97
CA ARG A 112 -10.82 4.14 -3.03
C ARG A 112 -11.20 2.67 -3.09
N THR A 113 -10.44 1.78 -2.47
CA THR A 113 -10.62 0.33 -2.61
C THR A 113 -11.91 -0.17 -1.95
N PRO A 114 -12.60 -1.17 -2.52
CA PRO A 114 -13.78 -1.75 -1.92
C PRO A 114 -13.56 -2.27 -0.49
N GLY A 115 -12.32 -2.62 -0.11
CA GLY A 115 -12.02 -3.02 1.28
C GLY A 115 -12.21 -1.89 2.27
N PHE A 116 -11.67 -0.72 1.96
CA PHE A 116 -11.91 0.47 2.77
C PHE A 116 -13.41 0.82 2.80
N LEU A 117 -14.07 0.75 1.64
CA LEU A 117 -15.49 1.07 1.50
C LEU A 117 -16.42 0.11 2.24
N ASN A 118 -16.09 -1.18 2.21
CA ASN A 118 -16.93 -2.23 2.80
C ASN A 118 -16.57 -2.52 4.26
N ARG A 119 -15.52 -1.91 4.82
CA ARG A 119 -15.13 -2.12 6.23
C ARG A 119 -16.31 -1.80 7.16
N ASN A 120 -16.90 -0.63 7.02
CA ASN A 120 -18.00 -0.21 7.90
C ASN A 120 -19.25 -1.09 7.69
N THR A 121 -19.52 -1.49 6.45
CA THR A 121 -20.58 -2.45 6.11
C THR A 121 -20.37 -3.79 6.82
N ARG A 122 -19.13 -4.31 6.85
CA ARG A 122 -18.80 -5.59 7.52
C ARG A 122 -19.04 -5.51 9.03
N VAL A 123 -18.62 -4.42 9.66
CA VAL A 123 -18.85 -4.19 11.11
C VAL A 123 -20.35 -4.16 11.41
N ILE A 124 -21.15 -3.51 10.56
CA ILE A 124 -22.61 -3.54 10.68
C ILE A 124 -23.14 -4.96 10.51
N ASP A 125 -22.76 -5.67 9.45
CA ASP A 125 -23.25 -7.02 9.21
C ASP A 125 -22.94 -7.96 10.39
N GLU A 126 -21.70 -7.94 10.90
CA GLU A 126 -21.28 -8.72 12.07
C GLU A 126 -22.10 -8.39 13.32
N ALA A 127 -22.38 -7.09 13.55
CA ALA A 127 -23.16 -6.64 14.69
C ALA A 127 -24.64 -7.05 14.57
N PHE A 128 -25.25 -6.91 13.39
CA PHE A 128 -26.62 -7.38 13.14
C PHE A 128 -26.75 -8.90 13.23
N ASP A 129 -25.76 -9.65 12.76
CA ASP A 129 -25.71 -11.11 12.90
C ASP A 129 -25.54 -11.54 14.37
N ALA A 130 -24.81 -10.77 15.18
CA ALA A 130 -24.72 -10.99 16.62
C ALA A 130 -26.05 -10.72 17.33
N ILE A 131 -26.76 -9.64 16.96
CA ILE A 131 -28.09 -9.30 17.47
C ILE A 131 -29.11 -10.40 17.14
N GLY A 132 -29.12 -10.86 15.87
CA GLY A 132 -30.02 -11.92 15.42
C GLY A 132 -29.79 -13.26 16.12
N ARG A 133 -28.55 -13.56 16.50
CA ARG A 133 -28.21 -14.77 17.28
C ARG A 133 -28.52 -14.66 18.76
N SER A 134 -28.50 -13.46 19.34
CA SER A 134 -28.67 -13.24 20.77
C SER A 134 -30.11 -12.95 21.20
N THR A 135 -30.99 -12.58 20.27
CA THR A 135 -32.39 -12.22 20.56
C THR A 135 -33.34 -13.33 20.13
N SER A 136 -34.02 -13.96 21.09
CA SER A 136 -34.97 -15.06 20.81
C SER A 136 -36.43 -14.61 20.67
N ASN A 137 -36.76 -13.42 21.18
CA ASN A 137 -38.13 -12.89 21.21
C ASN A 137 -38.32 -11.85 20.09
N SER A 138 -39.18 -12.14 19.12
CA SER A 138 -39.41 -11.26 17.97
C SER A 138 -40.08 -9.92 18.31
N GLN A 139 -40.70 -9.81 19.48
CA GLN A 139 -41.40 -8.60 19.94
C GLN A 139 -40.56 -7.72 20.87
N GLU A 140 -39.36 -8.15 21.25
CA GLU A 140 -38.45 -7.35 22.08
C GLU A 140 -37.96 -6.13 21.30
N MET A 141 -37.97 -4.97 21.96
CA MET A 141 -37.42 -3.73 21.41
C MET A 141 -35.92 -3.71 21.60
N ILE A 142 -35.18 -3.82 20.50
CA ILE A 142 -33.74 -3.74 20.43
C ILE A 142 -33.35 -2.27 20.26
N SER A 143 -32.34 -1.81 21.00
CA SER A 143 -31.80 -0.45 20.89
C SER A 143 -30.29 -0.54 20.73
N VAL A 144 -29.77 0.04 19.65
CA VAL A 144 -28.32 0.07 19.35
C VAL A 144 -27.92 1.49 18.98
N ASP A 145 -26.78 1.95 19.50
CA ASP A 145 -26.19 3.23 19.11
C ASP A 145 -25.02 2.98 18.16
N TRP A 146 -25.09 3.55 16.96
CA TRP A 146 -24.09 3.39 15.90
C TRP A 146 -23.17 4.61 15.76
N GLY A 147 -23.18 5.53 16.74
CA GLY A 147 -22.38 6.75 16.74
C GLY A 147 -22.98 7.89 15.91
N ASN A 148 -23.98 7.59 15.07
CA ASN A 148 -24.87 8.57 14.43
C ASN A 148 -26.21 8.73 15.21
N GLY A 149 -26.33 8.08 16.37
CA GLY A 149 -27.49 8.13 17.25
C GLY A 149 -28.11 6.75 17.52
N PRO A 150 -29.01 6.67 18.51
CA PRO A 150 -29.68 5.42 18.87
C PRO A 150 -30.76 5.04 17.86
N VAL A 151 -30.73 3.80 17.40
CA VAL A 151 -31.73 3.18 16.53
C VAL A 151 -32.49 2.13 17.32
N ARG A 152 -33.83 2.19 17.26
CA ARG A 152 -34.71 1.28 17.99
C ARG A 152 -35.59 0.50 17.02
N PHE A 153 -35.59 -0.82 17.14
CA PHE A 153 -36.32 -1.68 16.22
C PHE A 153 -36.70 -3.02 16.88
N LYS A 154 -37.65 -3.72 16.25
CA LYS A 154 -37.99 -5.11 16.61
C LYS A 154 -37.22 -6.08 15.71
N LEU A 155 -36.98 -7.30 16.19
CA LEU A 155 -36.24 -8.32 15.45
C LEU A 155 -36.84 -8.63 14.05
N GLU A 156 -38.16 -8.54 13.90
CA GLU A 156 -38.84 -8.70 12.60
C GLU A 156 -38.39 -7.69 11.53
N ASN A 157 -37.87 -6.53 11.96
CA ASN A 157 -37.36 -5.47 11.09
C ASN A 157 -35.83 -5.47 10.98
N LEU A 158 -35.13 -6.48 11.53
CA LEU A 158 -33.67 -6.54 11.58
C LEU A 158 -33.03 -6.27 10.21
N GLU A 159 -33.49 -6.97 9.16
CA GLU A 159 -32.95 -6.83 7.80
C GLU A 159 -33.27 -5.48 7.15
N LEU A 160 -34.44 -4.91 7.42
CA LEU A 160 -34.79 -3.57 6.92
C LEU A 160 -33.86 -2.52 7.53
N VAL A 161 -33.67 -2.57 8.84
CA VAL A 161 -32.81 -1.62 9.56
C VAL A 161 -31.33 -1.83 9.19
N ARG A 162 -30.90 -3.07 8.96
CA ARG A 162 -29.56 -3.40 8.45
C ARG A 162 -29.28 -2.65 7.14
N GLU A 163 -30.19 -2.74 6.18
CA GLU A 163 -30.04 -2.07 4.88
C GLU A 163 -30.13 -0.54 4.98
N GLU A 164 -31.01 0.00 5.83
CA GLU A 164 -31.05 1.45 6.11
C GLU A 164 -29.73 1.96 6.69
N GLN A 165 -29.14 1.25 7.66
CA GLN A 165 -27.85 1.65 8.23
C GLN A 165 -26.71 1.58 7.21
N LYS A 166 -26.71 0.58 6.33
CA LYS A 166 -25.74 0.52 5.22
C LYS A 166 -25.84 1.73 4.29
N LEU A 167 -27.05 2.20 4.00
CA LEU A 167 -27.26 3.41 3.19
C LEU A 167 -26.75 4.67 3.90
N ILE A 168 -27.02 4.81 5.20
CA ILE A 168 -26.52 5.94 6.01
C ILE A 168 -24.99 5.95 6.05
N LEU A 169 -24.36 4.79 6.29
CA LEU A 169 -22.90 4.69 6.26
C LEU A 169 -22.32 5.03 4.91
N LYS A 170 -22.95 4.59 3.82
CA LYS A 170 -22.52 4.96 2.47
C LYS A 170 -22.58 6.47 2.28
N GLU A 171 -23.62 7.13 2.77
CA GLU A 171 -23.72 8.60 2.70
C GLU A 171 -22.64 9.30 3.52
N LEU A 172 -22.43 8.88 4.77
CA LEU A 172 -21.37 9.41 5.63
C LEU A 172 -19.99 9.24 5.00
N PHE A 173 -19.74 8.07 4.39
CA PHE A 173 -18.54 7.84 3.60
C PHE A 173 -18.42 8.86 2.47
N LEU A 174 -19.44 9.01 1.61
CA LEU A 174 -19.35 9.91 0.45
C LEU A 174 -19.07 11.37 0.84
N VAL A 175 -19.54 11.81 2.01
CA VAL A 175 -19.32 13.16 2.54
C VAL A 175 -17.94 13.31 3.19
N GLY A 176 -17.54 12.38 4.07
CA GLY A 176 -16.30 12.48 4.85
C GLY A 176 -15.04 11.97 4.12
N HIS A 177 -15.21 11.25 3.01
CA HIS A 177 -14.13 10.53 2.36
C HIS A 177 -12.92 11.38 1.96
N LEU A 178 -13.15 12.57 1.38
CA LEU A 178 -12.08 13.47 0.97
C LEU A 178 -11.40 14.12 2.18
N GLU A 179 -12.15 14.34 3.27
CA GLU A 179 -11.61 14.84 4.53
C GLU A 179 -10.68 13.80 5.17
N ASP A 180 -11.08 12.53 5.21
CA ASP A 180 -10.24 11.46 5.76
C ASP A 180 -8.95 11.28 4.94
N LEU A 181 -9.04 11.31 3.61
CA LEU A 181 -7.87 11.31 2.73
C LEU A 181 -6.97 12.52 3.01
N GLN A 182 -7.55 13.71 3.14
CA GLN A 182 -6.81 14.94 3.40
C GLN A 182 -6.08 14.88 4.75
N ARG A 183 -6.75 14.42 5.81
CA ARG A 183 -6.17 14.22 7.14
C ARG A 183 -5.03 13.21 7.10
N PHE A 184 -5.17 12.13 6.34
CA PHE A 184 -4.12 11.12 6.22
C PHE A 184 -2.90 11.64 5.44
N VAL A 185 -3.13 12.39 4.37
CA VAL A 185 -2.05 13.09 3.63
C VAL A 185 -1.32 14.04 4.54
N ASP A 186 -2.04 14.89 5.29
CA ASP A 186 -1.44 15.83 6.23
C ASP A 186 -0.64 15.11 7.32
N HIS A 187 -1.16 14.00 7.84
CA HIS A 187 -0.44 13.14 8.78
C HIS A 187 0.89 12.61 8.20
N LYS A 188 0.93 12.24 6.91
CA LYS A 188 2.16 11.76 6.25
C LYS A 188 3.01 12.85 5.62
N MET A 189 2.66 14.14 5.75
CA MET A 189 3.53 15.23 5.26
C MET A 189 4.88 15.30 5.98
N ALA A 190 5.02 14.69 7.17
CA ALA A 190 6.27 14.68 7.93
C ALA A 190 7.25 13.59 7.47
N CYS A 191 6.82 12.51 6.80
CA CYS A 191 7.66 11.35 6.52
C CYS A 191 8.65 11.54 5.36
N GLY A 192 9.65 10.67 5.25
CA GLY A 192 10.45 10.52 4.02
C GLY A 192 9.72 9.71 2.95
N ILE A 193 10.16 9.81 1.69
CA ILE A 193 9.73 8.93 0.58
C ILE A 193 10.97 8.29 -0.02
N ALA A 194 10.93 7.00 -0.25
CA ALA A 194 11.97 6.23 -0.91
C ALA A 194 11.45 5.54 -2.18
N ILE A 195 12.29 5.52 -3.21
CA ILE A 195 12.09 4.81 -4.46
C ILE A 195 13.09 3.68 -4.52
N ILE A 196 12.58 2.48 -4.69
CA ILE A 196 13.35 1.26 -4.80
C ILE A 196 13.20 0.74 -6.22
N THR A 197 14.32 0.59 -6.93
CA THR A 197 14.33 -0.08 -8.24
C THR A 197 14.78 -1.52 -8.09
N VAL A 198 14.08 -2.46 -8.73
CA VAL A 198 14.40 -3.89 -8.72
C VAL A 198 14.82 -4.39 -10.11
N PRO A 199 15.58 -5.50 -10.20
CA PRO A 199 15.95 -6.10 -11.47
C PRO A 199 14.76 -6.79 -12.15
N ASN A 200 14.91 -7.06 -13.45
CA ASN A 200 13.88 -7.70 -14.27
C ASN A 200 13.65 -9.18 -13.99
N GLU A 201 14.55 -9.86 -13.28
CA GLU A 201 14.41 -11.31 -13.07
C GLU A 201 13.11 -11.64 -12.32
N VAL A 202 12.74 -10.77 -11.38
CA VAL A 202 11.48 -10.86 -10.63
C VAL A 202 10.78 -9.51 -10.75
N PRO A 203 9.90 -9.35 -11.76
CA PRO A 203 9.15 -8.12 -11.92
C PRO A 203 8.18 -7.92 -10.77
N LEU A 204 7.93 -6.66 -10.42
CA LEU A 204 6.92 -6.29 -9.43
C LEU A 204 5.52 -6.50 -9.99
N ILE A 205 4.61 -6.95 -9.13
CA ILE A 205 3.19 -7.07 -9.43
C ILE A 205 2.39 -6.04 -8.63
N THR A 206 1.14 -5.84 -9.02
CA THR A 206 0.15 -5.07 -8.26
C THR A 206 -1.12 -5.90 -8.04
N CYS A 207 -2.13 -5.31 -7.42
CA CYS A 207 -3.42 -5.93 -7.20
C CYS A 207 -4.54 -4.90 -7.15
N ASP A 208 -5.76 -5.37 -6.90
CA ASP A 208 -6.94 -4.54 -6.71
C ASP A 208 -6.99 -3.82 -5.34
N ASN A 209 -5.95 -3.95 -4.53
CA ASN A 209 -5.71 -3.20 -3.30
C ASN A 209 -4.20 -2.91 -3.14
N PRO A 210 -3.63 -2.02 -3.97
CA PRO A 210 -2.19 -1.96 -4.20
C PRO A 210 -1.39 -1.34 -3.04
N VAL A 211 -2.05 -0.59 -2.15
CA VAL A 211 -1.39 0.09 -1.04
C VAL A 211 -1.34 -0.82 0.17
N CYS A 212 -0.13 -1.23 0.56
CA CYS A 212 0.10 -1.99 1.77
C CYS A 212 0.48 -1.01 2.89
N ILE A 213 -0.23 -1.08 4.01
CA ILE A 213 0.10 -0.35 5.24
C ILE A 213 0.60 -1.38 6.24
N ILE A 214 1.86 -1.28 6.65
CA ILE A 214 2.50 -2.25 7.52
C ILE A 214 3.07 -1.59 8.78
N ASN A 215 3.01 -2.30 9.90
CA ASN A 215 3.65 -1.90 11.14
C ASN A 215 5.17 -2.20 11.09
N PRO A 216 5.97 -1.77 12.09
CA PRO A 216 7.40 -2.07 12.15
C PRO A 216 7.75 -3.56 12.19
N GLN A 217 6.79 -4.41 12.59
CA GLN A 217 6.94 -5.87 12.60
C GLN A 217 6.72 -6.50 11.21
N GLY A 218 6.36 -5.70 10.20
CA GLY A 218 6.05 -6.15 8.84
C GLY A 218 4.66 -6.76 8.69
N GLU A 219 3.79 -6.56 9.69
CA GLU A 219 2.42 -7.06 9.68
C GLU A 219 1.48 -6.00 9.08
N HIS A 220 0.48 -6.47 8.35
CA HIS A 220 -0.49 -5.59 7.70
C HIS A 220 -1.35 -4.87 8.76
N ASN A 221 -1.33 -3.53 8.76
CA ASN A 221 -2.01 -2.67 9.72
C ASN A 221 -2.94 -1.62 9.06
N PRO A 222 -3.92 -2.05 8.24
CA PRO A 222 -4.81 -1.14 7.53
C PRO A 222 -5.87 -0.53 8.47
N GLU A 223 -6.04 -1.05 9.68
CA GLU A 223 -7.04 -0.58 10.66
C GLU A 223 -6.56 0.68 11.38
N ASN A 224 -5.25 0.78 11.66
CA ASN A 224 -4.67 1.90 12.39
C ASN A 224 -3.79 2.77 11.48
N ILE A 225 -4.39 3.39 10.46
CA ILE A 225 -3.63 4.13 9.43
C ILE A 225 -2.81 5.30 10.02
N PHE A 226 -3.28 5.92 11.11
CA PHE A 226 -2.64 7.08 11.77
C PHE A 226 -1.53 6.70 12.75
N ASP A 227 -1.13 5.42 12.80
CA ASP A 227 0.06 5.03 13.53
C ASP A 227 1.29 5.72 12.92
N MET A 228 2.06 6.41 13.77
CA MET A 228 3.25 7.14 13.38
C MET A 228 4.36 6.20 12.90
N GLU A 229 4.32 4.94 13.31
CA GLU A 229 5.31 3.92 12.95
C GLU A 229 4.97 3.18 11.65
N ASN A 230 3.78 3.39 11.09
CA ASN A 230 3.38 2.71 9.85
C ASN A 230 4.27 3.10 8.67
N ILE A 231 4.69 2.07 7.93
CA ILE A 231 5.28 2.16 6.60
C ILE A 231 4.18 1.92 5.58
N ILE A 232 4.15 2.72 4.51
CA ILE A 232 3.22 2.51 3.40
C ILE A 232 4.02 2.18 2.16
N GLU A 233 3.65 1.09 1.49
CA GLU A 233 4.43 0.58 0.37
C GLU A 233 3.55 0.08 -0.77
N LEU A 234 4.03 0.24 -2.00
CA LEU A 234 3.35 -0.21 -3.22
C LEU A 234 4.31 -0.24 -4.42
N ALA A 235 4.04 -1.14 -5.37
CA ALA A 235 4.60 -1.06 -6.71
C ALA A 235 3.86 0.01 -7.53
N ILE A 236 4.57 0.77 -8.36
CA ILE A 236 3.96 1.74 -9.30
C ILE A 236 4.17 1.38 -10.77
N ASP A 237 5.09 0.44 -11.04
CA ASP A 237 5.32 -0.25 -12.31
C ASP A 237 6.10 -1.56 -12.03
N PRO A 238 6.43 -2.40 -13.05
CA PRO A 238 7.14 -3.68 -12.86
C PRO A 238 8.56 -3.60 -12.28
N ARG A 239 9.13 -2.40 -12.11
CA ARG A 239 10.51 -2.19 -11.64
C ARG A 239 10.65 -1.19 -10.50
N THR A 240 9.64 -0.34 -10.30
CA THR A 240 9.68 0.77 -9.36
C THR A 240 8.73 0.52 -8.20
N TYR A 241 9.28 0.52 -6.99
CA TYR A 241 8.58 0.35 -5.74
C TYR A 241 8.71 1.61 -4.89
N VAL A 242 7.61 2.07 -4.32
CA VAL A 242 7.55 3.28 -3.49
C VAL A 242 7.38 2.88 -2.04
N VAL A 243 8.17 3.48 -1.16
CA VAL A 243 8.05 3.35 0.29
C VAL A 243 7.89 4.73 0.90
N ILE A 244 6.80 4.94 1.62
CA ILE A 244 6.53 6.14 2.42
C ILE A 244 6.89 5.75 3.86
N MET A 245 7.91 6.42 4.39
CA MET A 245 8.54 6.06 5.66
C MET A 245 7.61 6.36 6.86
N PRO A 246 7.93 5.84 8.05
CA PRO A 246 7.29 6.26 9.29
C PRO A 246 7.50 7.76 9.55
N ASN A 247 6.57 8.37 10.30
CA ASN A 247 6.69 9.77 10.72
C ASN A 247 7.80 9.96 11.77
N THR A 248 8.13 8.90 12.50
CA THR A 248 9.16 8.87 13.54
C THR A 248 10.59 9.01 12.99
N ILE A 249 10.81 8.79 11.69
CA ILE A 249 12.14 8.79 11.04
C ILE A 249 12.44 10.14 10.33
N SER A 250 11.71 11.22 10.66
CA SER A 250 11.78 12.50 9.93
C SER A 250 12.93 13.44 10.34
N ASP A 251 14.13 12.89 10.54
CA ASP A 251 15.32 13.66 10.93
C ASP A 251 15.95 14.32 9.69
N GLY A 252 15.34 15.41 9.21
CA GLY A 252 15.88 16.28 8.15
C GLY A 252 15.73 15.77 6.71
N SER A 253 15.30 14.52 6.51
CA SER A 253 15.17 13.89 5.18
C SER A 253 13.77 14.01 4.55
N LYS A 254 12.82 14.69 5.21
CA LYS A 254 11.40 14.71 4.80
C LYS A 254 11.14 15.29 3.40
N ASP A 255 12.02 16.15 2.90
CA ASP A 255 11.90 16.80 1.59
C ASP A 255 12.79 16.13 0.53
N TYR A 256 13.51 15.08 0.92
CA TYR A 256 14.40 14.31 0.05
C TYR A 256 13.72 13.03 -0.42
N LEU A 257 14.01 12.68 -1.67
CA LEU A 257 13.60 11.44 -2.28
C LEU A 257 14.77 10.46 -2.22
N GLN A 258 14.68 9.49 -1.32
CA GLN A 258 15.73 8.46 -1.21
C GLN A 258 15.61 7.49 -2.39
N ARG A 259 16.73 7.12 -2.99
CA ARG A 259 16.75 6.16 -4.11
C ARG A 259 17.69 5.01 -3.78
N THR A 260 17.21 3.79 -3.92
CA THR A 260 18.02 2.59 -3.69
C THR A 260 17.71 1.51 -4.71
N LYS A 261 18.65 0.57 -4.87
CA LYS A 261 18.48 -0.63 -5.68
C LYS A 261 18.34 -1.81 -4.74
N ARG A 262 17.39 -2.69 -5.04
CA ARG A 262 17.21 -3.96 -4.31
C ARG A 262 17.23 -5.13 -5.28
N ASP A 263 17.47 -6.31 -4.74
CA ASP A 263 17.63 -7.52 -5.53
C ASP A 263 16.28 -8.20 -5.86
N LYS A 264 16.37 -9.34 -6.55
CA LYS A 264 15.24 -10.18 -6.90
C LYS A 264 14.49 -10.76 -5.69
N TYR A 265 15.16 -10.92 -4.55
CA TYR A 265 14.55 -11.48 -3.33
C TYR A 265 13.67 -10.44 -2.64
N PHE A 266 14.09 -9.17 -2.63
CA PHE A 266 13.23 -8.06 -2.23
C PHE A 266 11.95 -8.03 -3.07
N ALA A 267 12.07 -8.08 -4.40
CA ALA A 267 10.92 -8.08 -5.30
C ALA A 267 9.98 -9.27 -5.06
N ALA A 268 10.53 -10.47 -4.82
CA ALA A 268 9.76 -11.65 -4.48
C ALA A 268 8.99 -11.49 -3.15
N GLY A 269 9.62 -10.89 -2.14
CA GLY A 269 9.01 -10.59 -0.84
C GLY A 269 7.88 -9.57 -0.94
N THR A 270 8.11 -8.43 -1.61
CA THR A 270 7.08 -7.39 -1.80
C THR A 270 5.90 -7.87 -2.64
N ASN A 271 6.16 -8.73 -3.63
CA ASN A 271 5.10 -9.37 -4.41
C ASN A 271 4.23 -10.28 -3.52
N ARG A 272 4.82 -10.97 -2.53
CA ARG A 272 4.07 -11.76 -1.57
C ARG A 272 3.20 -10.89 -0.65
N THR A 273 3.70 -9.74 -0.20
CA THR A 273 2.89 -8.75 0.53
C THR A 273 1.71 -8.27 -0.32
N THR A 274 1.97 -7.92 -1.57
CA THR A 274 0.96 -7.48 -2.54
C THR A 274 -0.10 -8.57 -2.80
N GLU A 275 0.33 -9.83 -2.93
CA GLU A 275 -0.57 -10.98 -3.05
C GLU A 275 -1.45 -11.13 -1.81
N ASN A 276 -0.91 -10.90 -0.61
CA ASN A 276 -1.68 -10.99 0.63
C ASN A 276 -2.66 -9.83 0.81
N ALA A 277 -2.34 -8.65 0.28
CA ALA A 277 -3.18 -7.46 0.35
C ALA A 277 -4.38 -7.49 -0.63
N ARG A 278 -4.29 -8.29 -1.70
CA ARG A 278 -5.33 -8.37 -2.75
C ARG A 278 -6.70 -8.79 -2.21
N GLN A 279 -7.75 -8.39 -2.91
CA GLN A 279 -9.12 -8.78 -2.60
C GLN A 279 -9.64 -9.85 -3.55
N GLN A 280 -9.44 -9.63 -4.85
CA GLN A 280 -9.90 -10.50 -5.92
C GLN A 280 -8.79 -10.76 -6.93
N TYR A 281 -8.16 -9.70 -7.44
CA TYR A 281 -7.24 -9.76 -8.58
C TYR A 281 -5.79 -9.54 -8.16
N MET A 282 -4.90 -10.45 -8.56
CA MET A 282 -3.51 -10.08 -8.84
C MET A 282 -3.42 -9.54 -10.26
N ILE A 283 -2.57 -8.55 -10.46
CA ILE A 283 -2.45 -7.80 -11.70
C ILE A 283 -0.97 -7.60 -12.01
N ALA A 284 -0.53 -7.86 -13.25
CA ALA A 284 0.83 -7.54 -13.66
C ALA A 284 0.90 -7.24 -15.16
N TYR A 285 2.08 -6.80 -15.60
CA TYR A 285 2.40 -6.72 -17.01
C TYR A 285 2.26 -8.09 -17.68
N PRO A 286 1.80 -8.16 -18.95
CA PRO A 286 1.68 -9.42 -19.67
C PRO A 286 2.93 -10.31 -19.60
N GLY A 287 2.76 -11.53 -19.09
CA GLY A 287 3.81 -12.51 -18.82
C GLY A 287 4.42 -12.46 -17.42
N ASP A 288 4.28 -11.36 -16.69
CA ASP A 288 4.96 -11.17 -15.40
C ASP A 288 4.28 -11.91 -14.24
N LEU A 289 2.97 -12.18 -14.32
CA LEU A 289 2.31 -13.07 -13.35
C LEU A 289 2.89 -14.49 -13.42
N GLN A 290 3.13 -15.03 -14.62
CA GLN A 290 3.72 -16.36 -14.76
C GLN A 290 5.15 -16.39 -14.22
N LYS A 291 5.95 -15.35 -14.49
CA LYS A 291 7.30 -15.22 -13.92
C LYS A 291 7.26 -15.18 -12.41
N HIS A 292 6.34 -14.41 -11.83
CA HIS A 292 6.14 -14.35 -10.39
C HIS A 292 5.80 -15.74 -9.81
N LEU A 293 4.81 -16.44 -10.36
CA LEU A 293 4.41 -17.79 -9.89
C LEU A 293 5.58 -18.80 -9.98
N ASN A 294 6.35 -18.75 -11.06
CA ASN A 294 7.54 -19.60 -11.23
C ASN A 294 8.62 -19.25 -10.19
N SER A 295 8.84 -17.95 -9.94
CA SER A 295 9.80 -17.47 -8.94
C SER A 295 9.44 -17.93 -7.53
N GLN A 296 8.16 -17.91 -7.16
CA GLN A 296 7.68 -18.39 -5.87
C GLN A 296 7.96 -19.88 -5.70
N THR A 297 7.75 -20.69 -6.74
CA THR A 297 8.10 -22.12 -6.71
C THR A 297 9.61 -22.30 -6.54
N SER A 298 10.42 -21.56 -7.29
CA SER A 298 11.88 -21.65 -7.25
C SER A 298 12.48 -21.22 -5.91
N TYR A 299 12.00 -20.13 -5.32
CA TYR A 299 12.56 -19.58 -4.08
C TYR A 299 12.08 -20.28 -2.81
N ASN A 300 10.91 -20.95 -2.87
CA ASN A 300 10.44 -21.81 -1.79
C ASN A 300 10.94 -23.26 -1.91
N ALA A 301 11.68 -23.60 -2.97
CA ALA A 301 12.30 -24.92 -3.11
C ALA A 301 13.40 -25.13 -2.06
N ASP A 302 13.47 -26.34 -1.51
CA ASP A 302 14.48 -26.74 -0.53
C ASP A 302 15.84 -26.95 -1.25
N THR A 303 16.56 -25.85 -1.47
CA THR A 303 17.88 -25.85 -2.12
C THR A 303 18.94 -25.22 -1.22
N PRO A 304 20.21 -25.68 -1.29
CA PRO A 304 21.29 -25.07 -0.52
C PRO A 304 21.47 -23.56 -0.78
N GLU A 305 21.20 -23.10 -2.00
CA GLU A 305 21.26 -21.69 -2.38
C GLU A 305 20.20 -20.86 -1.64
N ASN A 306 18.94 -21.32 -1.64
CA ASN A 306 17.85 -20.64 -0.94
C ASN A 306 18.11 -20.61 0.58
N TRP A 307 18.56 -21.71 1.18
CA TRP A 307 18.95 -21.73 2.60
C TRP A 307 20.09 -20.77 2.92
N ARG A 308 21.10 -20.71 2.06
CA ARG A 308 22.20 -19.75 2.22
C ARG A 308 21.66 -18.31 2.19
N GLN A 309 20.74 -18.00 1.28
CA GLN A 309 20.14 -16.67 1.21
C GLN A 309 19.31 -16.34 2.45
N VAL A 310 18.47 -17.25 2.92
CA VAL A 310 17.68 -17.06 4.16
C VAL A 310 18.61 -16.80 5.35
N ASN A 311 19.67 -17.58 5.48
CA ASN A 311 20.64 -17.42 6.57
C ASN A 311 21.41 -16.09 6.46
N ASN A 312 21.80 -15.69 5.24
CA ASN A 312 22.45 -14.40 4.99
C ASN A 312 21.52 -13.24 5.38
N THR A 313 20.26 -13.24 4.92
CA THR A 313 19.28 -12.21 5.25
C THR A 313 19.04 -12.13 6.75
N ARG A 314 18.89 -13.28 7.42
CA ARG A 314 18.70 -13.34 8.87
C ARG A 314 19.90 -12.76 9.61
N LYS A 315 21.11 -13.15 9.19
CA LYS A 315 22.35 -12.64 9.77
C LYS A 315 22.49 -11.13 9.57
N MET A 316 22.23 -10.63 8.37
CA MET A 316 22.24 -9.19 8.09
C MET A 316 21.23 -8.43 8.95
N ALA A 317 20.02 -8.95 9.13
CA ALA A 317 19.00 -8.33 9.96
C ALA A 317 19.44 -8.27 11.43
N THR A 318 19.94 -9.39 11.98
CA THR A 318 20.49 -9.44 13.34
C THR A 318 21.65 -8.48 13.52
N ASP A 319 22.65 -8.53 12.63
CA ASP A 319 23.84 -7.70 12.74
C ASP A 319 23.52 -6.20 12.59
N SER A 320 22.56 -5.84 11.73
CA SER A 320 22.10 -4.45 11.56
C SER A 320 21.37 -3.95 12.80
N LEU A 321 20.52 -4.78 13.41
CA LEU A 321 19.82 -4.45 14.65
C LEU A 321 20.79 -4.26 15.82
N GLU A 322 21.79 -5.14 15.92
CA GLU A 322 22.87 -5.01 16.91
C GLU A 322 23.66 -3.72 16.72
N LEU A 323 23.99 -3.36 15.47
CA LEU A 323 24.69 -2.12 15.16
C LEU A 323 23.84 -0.89 15.55
N LEU A 324 22.56 -0.86 15.21
CA LEU A 324 21.65 0.23 15.57
C LEU A 324 21.52 0.37 17.09
N THR A 325 21.25 -0.73 17.79
CA THR A 325 21.16 -0.75 19.26
C THR A 325 22.46 -0.26 19.91
N LEU A 326 23.61 -0.62 19.32
CA LEU A 326 24.92 -0.17 19.79
C LEU A 326 25.11 1.33 19.61
N ILE A 327 24.71 1.87 18.46
CA ILE A 327 24.76 3.31 18.15
C ILE A 327 23.85 4.08 19.11
N GLU A 328 22.61 3.64 19.29
CA GLU A 328 21.64 4.27 20.21
C GLU A 328 22.15 4.30 21.64
N ARG A 329 22.67 3.17 22.14
CA ARG A 329 23.21 3.08 23.50
C ARG A 329 24.43 3.98 23.71
N ILE A 330 25.28 4.12 22.70
CA ILE A 330 26.50 4.93 22.78
C ILE A 330 26.20 6.42 22.51
N GLY A 331 25.16 6.72 21.75
CA GLY A 331 24.78 8.06 21.32
C GLY A 331 25.65 8.63 20.19
N THR A 332 26.53 7.84 19.59
CA THR A 332 27.34 8.27 18.44
C THR A 332 27.81 7.08 17.59
N ILE A 333 27.93 7.32 16.28
CA ILE A 333 28.57 6.38 15.34
C ILE A 333 30.10 6.37 15.50
N TYR A 334 30.71 7.44 16.02
CA TYR A 334 32.16 7.61 16.09
C TYR A 334 32.78 6.98 17.35
N HIS A 335 32.55 5.68 17.53
CA HIS A 335 33.07 4.94 18.68
C HIS A 335 33.71 3.63 18.25
N LYS A 336 34.80 3.22 18.92
CA LYS A 336 35.56 2.01 18.56
C LYS A 336 34.69 0.75 18.46
N LYS A 337 33.80 0.53 19.44
CA LYS A 337 32.84 -0.60 19.41
C LYS A 337 31.93 -0.60 18.16
N VAL A 338 31.51 0.57 17.70
CA VAL A 338 30.69 0.70 16.47
C VAL A 338 31.55 0.33 15.26
N ALA A 339 32.78 0.85 15.19
CA ALA A 339 33.73 0.53 14.13
C ALA A 339 34.08 -0.97 14.07
N ASP A 340 34.27 -1.61 15.24
CA ASP A 340 34.54 -3.05 15.34
C ASP A 340 33.35 -3.87 14.80
N LYS A 341 32.10 -3.48 15.14
CA LYS A 341 30.90 -4.14 14.59
C LYS A 341 30.74 -3.90 13.09
N VAL A 342 31.04 -2.70 12.60
CA VAL A 342 31.05 -2.39 11.15
C VAL A 342 32.08 -3.25 10.42
N LYS A 343 33.28 -3.48 11.00
CA LYS A 343 34.28 -4.41 10.44
C LYS A 343 33.77 -5.84 10.38
N GLU A 344 33.11 -6.32 11.44
CA GLU A 344 32.50 -7.65 11.47
C GLU A 344 31.48 -7.81 10.34
N ILE A 345 30.58 -6.84 10.18
CA ILE A 345 29.55 -6.84 9.13
C ILE A 345 30.20 -6.78 7.74
N GLN A 346 31.22 -5.94 7.55
CA GLN A 346 31.94 -5.82 6.30
C GLN A 346 32.64 -7.14 5.91
N ALA A 347 33.20 -7.87 6.87
CA ALA A 347 33.88 -9.14 6.63
C ALA A 347 32.95 -10.24 6.09
N LEU A 348 31.63 -10.09 6.25
CA LEU A 348 30.64 -11.00 5.66
C LEU A 348 30.52 -10.83 4.14
N GLY A 349 30.98 -9.69 3.60
CA GLY A 349 30.86 -9.35 2.18
C GLY A 349 29.43 -9.05 1.70
N LEU A 350 28.44 -9.10 2.59
CA LEU A 350 27.02 -8.97 2.26
C LEU A 350 26.54 -7.51 2.10
N VAL A 351 27.31 -6.54 2.61
CA VAL A 351 26.98 -5.10 2.59
C VAL A 351 27.87 -4.29 1.65
N ASN A 352 28.72 -4.95 0.86
CA ASN A 352 29.76 -4.30 0.08
C ASN A 352 29.22 -3.33 -0.98
N ASP A 353 27.96 -3.48 -1.39
CA ASP A 353 27.30 -2.61 -2.36
C ASP A 353 26.29 -1.65 -1.74
N ASP A 354 26.06 -1.71 -0.43
CA ASP A 354 25.12 -0.82 0.25
C ASP A 354 25.72 0.60 0.39
N PRO A 355 25.12 1.64 -0.22
CA PRO A 355 25.66 3.00 -0.18
C PRO A 355 25.72 3.60 1.23
N THR A 356 24.79 3.23 2.10
CA THR A 356 24.72 3.72 3.48
C THR A 356 25.88 3.13 4.29
N MET A 357 26.13 1.82 4.12
CA MET A 357 27.28 1.17 4.75
C MET A 357 28.61 1.70 4.19
N LYS A 358 28.71 1.96 2.89
CA LYS A 358 29.89 2.62 2.30
C LYS A 358 30.14 3.98 2.94
N ALA A 359 29.12 4.83 3.02
CA ALA A 359 29.23 6.16 3.63
C ALA A 359 29.62 6.08 5.12
N LEU A 360 29.04 5.13 5.87
CA LEU A 360 29.40 4.89 7.27
C LEU A 360 30.87 4.45 7.41
N ILE A 361 31.33 3.53 6.58
CA ILE A 361 32.71 3.05 6.56
C ILE A 361 33.68 4.19 6.24
N GLU A 362 33.38 5.00 5.22
CA GLU A 362 34.20 6.17 4.85
C GLU A 362 34.26 7.17 6.00
N SER A 363 33.12 7.51 6.61
CA SER A 363 33.05 8.42 7.74
C SER A 363 33.85 7.93 8.96
N LEU A 364 33.84 6.63 9.25
CA LEU A 364 34.63 6.04 10.32
C LEU A 364 36.15 6.03 10.00
N LYS A 365 36.53 5.83 8.73
CA LYS A 365 37.93 5.94 8.27
C LYS A 365 38.46 7.36 8.41
N GLU A 366 37.67 8.37 8.03
CA GLU A 366 38.03 9.79 8.18
C GLU A 366 38.31 10.17 9.64
N LYS A 367 37.67 9.49 10.59
CA LYS A 367 37.89 9.65 12.03
C LYS A 367 38.99 8.75 12.60
N GLY A 368 39.68 7.96 11.79
CA GLY A 368 40.76 7.07 12.21
C GLY A 368 40.29 5.88 13.06
N LEU A 369 39.02 5.47 12.93
CA LEU A 369 38.44 4.36 13.68
C LEU A 369 38.46 3.04 12.92
N LEU A 370 38.65 3.07 11.60
CA LEU A 370 38.69 1.90 10.72
C LEU A 370 40.04 1.69 10.05
#